data_AF-A0A7V6ZPM2-F1
#
_entry.id   AF-A0A7V6ZPM2-F1
#
_cell.length_a   1.000
_cell.length_b   1.000
_cell.length_c   1.000
_cell.angle_alpha   90.00
_cell.angle_beta   90.00
_cell.angle_gamma   90.00
#
_symmetry.space_group_name_H-M   'P 1'
#
loop_
_entity.id
_entity.type
_entity.pdbx_description
1 polymer ?
#
loop_
_entity_poly.entity_id
_entity_poly.type
_entity_poly.pdbx_seq_one_letter_code
_entity_poly.pdbx_strand_id
1 'polypeptide(L)'
;MKKCIRCGKMVPDDTKVCEVCAFDFDEYEKYRHLYQTKEDPIVPEDQQSSLVDNPILCFIFGILSFISMALFFFNQDIVILFLIGVFLFATLAYIFSVKLAKVKLVPFQVVGKWLANIAVAVSVFKLVFSLVSSIIK
;
A
#
# COMPACT_ATOMS: atom_id res chain seq x y z
N MET A 1 -32.24 28.00 3.89
CA MET A 1 -31.79 27.62 5.25
C MET A 1 -31.17 26.23 5.18
N LYS A 2 -29.97 26.04 5.73
CA LYS A 2 -29.23 24.78 5.73
C LYS A 2 -29.16 24.18 7.13
N LYS A 3 -29.05 22.85 7.22
CA LYS A 3 -28.90 22.14 8.50
C LYS A 3 -27.43 22.08 8.90
N CYS A 4 -27.08 22.50 10.11
CA CYS A 4 -25.73 22.32 10.64
C CYS A 4 -25.43 20.82 10.85
N ILE A 5 -24.34 20.32 10.25
CA ILE A 5 -23.96 18.90 10.30
C ILE A 5 -23.61 18.47 11.74
N ARG A 6 -23.09 19.39 12.56
CA ARG A 6 -22.63 19.09 13.92
C ARG A 6 -23.74 19.12 14.97
N CYS A 7 -24.64 20.11 14.93
CA CYS A 7 -25.68 20.29 15.96
C CYS A 7 -27.11 20.06 15.47
N GLY A 8 -27.31 19.83 14.17
CA GLY A 8 -28.60 19.51 13.58
C GLY A 8 -29.60 20.67 13.50
N LYS A 9 -29.26 21.88 13.96
CA LYS A 9 -30.13 23.06 13.88
C LYS A 9 -30.13 23.68 12.48
N MET A 10 -31.24 24.31 12.12
CA MET A 10 -31.38 25.07 10.88
C MET A 10 -30.73 26.45 11.04
N VAL A 11 -29.87 26.81 10.09
CA VAL A 11 -29.19 28.10 10.02
C VAL A 11 -29.44 28.76 8.65
N PRO A 12 -29.32 30.09 8.54
CA PRO A 12 -29.33 30.79 7.24
C PRO A 12 -28.29 30.21 6.26
N ASP A 13 -28.57 30.25 4.96
CA ASP A 13 -27.72 29.60 3.95
C ASP A 13 -26.32 30.25 3.84
N ASP A 14 -26.26 31.57 4.07
CA ASP A 14 -25.09 32.43 4.07
C ASP A 14 -24.25 32.35 5.36
N THR A 15 -24.68 31.56 6.35
CA THR A 15 -23.95 31.41 7.62
C THR A 15 -22.62 30.69 7.40
N LYS A 16 -21.50 31.37 7.73
CA LYS A 16 -20.13 30.83 7.68
C LYS A 16 -19.77 29.99 8.90
N VAL A 17 -20.19 30.42 10.08
CA VAL A 17 -19.95 29.71 11.35
C VAL A 17 -21.27 29.53 12.09
N CYS A 18 -21.59 28.32 12.51
CA CYS A 18 -22.80 28.06 13.28
C CYS A 18 -22.70 28.70 14.67
N GLU A 19 -23.56 29.67 14.96
CA GLU A 19 -23.60 30.40 16.23
C GLU A 19 -23.84 29.51 17.46
N VAL A 20 -24.41 28.30 17.26
CA VAL A 20 -24.78 27.40 18.36
C VAL A 20 -23.65 26.45 18.74
N CYS A 21 -22.85 25.99 17.78
CA CYS A 21 -21.82 24.97 18.03
C CYS A 21 -20.43 25.33 17.48
N ALA A 22 -20.26 26.59 17.09
CA ALA A 22 -19.05 27.15 16.49
C ALA A 22 -18.50 26.31 15.33
N PHE A 23 -19.39 25.64 14.58
CA PHE A 23 -18.99 24.83 13.44
C PHE A 23 -18.76 25.73 12.23
N ASP A 24 -17.53 25.78 11.75
CA ASP A 24 -17.13 26.54 10.57
C ASP A 24 -17.42 25.73 9.29
N PHE A 25 -18.35 26.23 8.49
CA PHE A 25 -18.76 25.61 7.23
C PHE A 25 -17.72 25.80 6.12
N ASP A 26 -17.01 26.94 6.10
CA ASP A 26 -15.98 27.23 5.10
C ASP A 26 -14.76 26.34 5.35
N GLU A 27 -14.39 26.14 6.61
CA GLU A 27 -13.34 25.22 7.03
C GLU A 27 -13.72 23.77 6.73
N TYR A 28 -14.95 23.36 7.08
CA TYR A 28 -15.44 22.03 6.77
C TYR A 28 -15.45 21.76 5.26
N GLU A 29 -15.90 22.70 4.43
CA GLU A 29 -15.95 22.53 2.98
C GLU A 29 -14.54 22.46 2.38
N LYS A 30 -13.61 23.29 2.87
CA LYS A 30 -12.20 23.21 2.52
C LYS A 30 -11.59 21.86 2.86
N TYR A 31 -11.91 21.26 4.01
CA TYR A 31 -11.32 20.00 4.45
C TYR A 31 -12.19 18.77 4.20
N ARG A 32 -13.37 18.90 3.61
CA ARG A 32 -14.30 17.78 3.38
C ARG A 32 -13.66 16.67 2.56
N HIS A 33 -12.81 17.04 1.60
CA HIS A 33 -12.07 16.10 0.77
C HIS A 33 -11.06 15.26 1.58
N LEU A 34 -10.57 15.76 2.73
CA LEU A 34 -9.71 15.00 3.64
C LEU A 34 -10.50 13.90 4.39
N TYR A 35 -11.82 14.08 4.53
CA TYR A 35 -12.72 13.14 5.20
C TYR A 35 -13.55 12.30 4.22
N GLN A 36 -13.36 12.48 2.90
CA GLN A 36 -13.88 11.57 1.89
C GLN A 36 -13.11 10.25 1.97
N THR A 37 -13.55 9.41 2.90
CA THR A 37 -13.10 8.02 2.97
C THR A 37 -13.57 7.37 1.67
N LYS A 38 -12.63 6.95 0.81
CA LYS A 38 -12.98 6.12 -0.33
C LYS A 38 -13.77 4.91 0.20
N GLU A 39 -14.91 4.64 -0.43
CA GLU A 39 -15.69 3.46 -0.10
C GLU A 39 -14.99 2.21 -0.61
N ASP A 40 -15.22 1.09 0.08
CA ASP A 40 -14.67 -0.19 -0.35
C ASP A 40 -15.26 -0.58 -1.73
N PRO A 41 -14.47 -1.20 -2.61
CA PRO A 41 -14.96 -1.64 -3.92
C PRO A 41 -16.10 -2.66 -3.74
N ILE A 42 -17.18 -2.47 -4.51
CA ILE A 42 -18.33 -3.37 -4.49
C ILE A 42 -17.96 -4.63 -5.28
N VAL A 43 -17.92 -5.77 -4.60
CA VAL A 43 -17.63 -7.09 -5.17
C VAL A 43 -18.69 -8.11 -4.74
N PRO A 44 -18.91 -9.18 -5.51
CA PRO A 44 -19.75 -10.31 -5.10
C PRO A 44 -19.37 -10.86 -3.71
N GLU A 45 -20.35 -11.41 -2.98
CA GLU A 45 -20.13 -11.91 -1.61
C GLU A 45 -19.01 -12.95 -1.51
N ASP A 46 -18.88 -13.82 -2.52
CA ASP A 46 -17.83 -14.83 -2.62
C ASP A 46 -16.41 -14.22 -2.75
N GLN A 47 -16.31 -12.97 -3.19
CA GLN A 47 -15.03 -12.27 -3.40
C GLN A 47 -14.70 -11.27 -2.29
N GLN A 48 -15.57 -11.10 -1.28
CA GLN A 48 -15.31 -10.15 -0.19
C GLN A 48 -14.04 -10.49 0.61
N SER A 49 -13.74 -11.78 0.81
CA SER A 49 -12.49 -12.22 1.47
C SER A 49 -11.26 -11.75 0.70
N SER A 50 -11.32 -11.78 -0.63
CA SER A 50 -10.19 -11.39 -1.49
C SER A 50 -9.79 -9.93 -1.29
N LEU A 51 -10.72 -9.04 -0.94
CA LEU A 51 -10.41 -7.64 -0.64
C LEU A 51 -9.49 -7.47 0.58
N VAL A 52 -9.49 -8.44 1.49
CA VAL A 52 -8.63 -8.48 2.67
C VAL A 52 -7.40 -9.33 2.43
N ASP A 53 -7.55 -10.46 1.75
CA ASP A 53 -6.46 -11.40 1.53
C ASP A 53 -5.41 -10.85 0.56
N ASN A 54 -5.83 -10.23 -0.55
CA ASN A 54 -4.92 -9.68 -1.54
C ASN A 54 -3.91 -8.68 -0.94
N PRO A 55 -4.32 -7.67 -0.15
CA PRO A 55 -3.36 -6.74 0.44
C PRO A 55 -2.43 -7.38 1.48
N ILE A 56 -2.93 -8.33 2.25
CA ILE A 56 -2.12 -9.04 3.25
C ILE A 56 -1.09 -9.94 2.57
N LEU A 57 -1.50 -10.70 1.56
CA LEU A 57 -0.61 -11.57 0.79
C LEU A 57 0.46 -10.77 0.05
N CYS A 58 0.09 -9.63 -0.56
CA CYS A 58 1.06 -8.72 -1.18
C CYS A 58 2.14 -8.28 -0.17
N PHE A 59 1.72 -7.93 1.04
CA PHE A 59 2.64 -7.53 2.11
C PHE A 59 3.54 -8.69 2.56
N ILE A 60 2.98 -9.87 2.81
CA ILE A 60 3.74 -11.07 3.23
C ILE A 60 4.78 -11.44 2.17
N PHE A 61 4.39 -11.50 0.90
CA PHE A 61 5.33 -11.82 -0.18
C PHE A 61 6.40 -10.73 -0.38
N GLY A 62 6.05 -9.46 -0.17
CA GLY A 62 7.02 -8.36 -0.12
C GLY A 62 8.09 -8.57 0.96
N ILE A 63 7.67 -8.94 2.18
CA ILE A 63 8.59 -9.25 3.29
C ILE A 63 9.46 -10.47 2.95
N LEU A 64 8.88 -11.56 2.44
CA LEU A 64 9.63 -12.77 2.09
C LEU A 64 10.67 -12.51 0.99
N SER A 65 10.32 -11.68 0.00
CA SER A 65 11.28 -11.23 -1.02
C SER A 65 12.44 -10.43 -0.38
N PHE A 66 12.12 -9.52 0.54
CA PHE A 66 13.13 -8.73 1.25
C PHE A 66 14.05 -9.58 2.14
N ILE A 67 13.50 -10.57 2.86
CA ILE A 67 14.29 -11.53 3.65
C ILE A 67 15.19 -12.36 2.73
N SER A 68 14.65 -12.84 1.60
CA SER A 68 15.43 -13.60 0.61
C SER A 68 16.59 -12.77 0.04
N MET A 69 16.37 -11.48 -0.18
CA MET A 69 17.43 -10.55 -0.60
C MET A 69 18.52 -10.46 0.46
N ALA A 70 18.17 -10.29 1.74
CA ALA A 70 19.17 -10.25 2.81
C ALA A 70 19.96 -11.58 2.87
N LEU A 71 19.29 -12.72 2.78
CA LEU A 71 19.94 -14.04 2.79
C LEU A 71 20.85 -14.24 1.58
N PHE A 72 20.45 -13.77 0.40
CA PHE A 72 21.28 -13.76 -0.82
C PHE A 72 22.52 -12.88 -0.64
N PHE A 73 22.45 -11.81 0.16
CA PHE A 73 23.60 -10.95 0.41
C PHE A 73 24.65 -11.58 1.30
N PHE A 74 24.23 -12.22 2.40
CA PHE A 74 25.13 -12.63 3.48
C PHE A 74 25.55 -14.11 3.46
N ASN A 75 24.84 -14.99 2.77
CA ASN A 75 25.22 -16.41 2.70
C ASN A 75 26.02 -16.73 1.43
N GLN A 76 27.04 -17.59 1.54
CA GLN A 76 27.88 -18.01 0.41
C GLN A 76 27.48 -19.36 -0.20
N ASP A 77 26.81 -20.24 0.58
CA ASP A 77 26.57 -21.63 0.15
C ASP A 77 25.32 -21.80 -0.71
N ILE A 78 24.24 -21.07 -0.41
CA ILE A 78 22.90 -21.29 -0.99
C ILE A 78 22.42 -20.04 -1.76
N VAL A 79 23.35 -19.35 -2.41
CA VAL A 79 23.15 -18.06 -3.09
C VAL A 79 22.05 -18.13 -4.17
N ILE A 80 22.05 -19.20 -4.99
CA ILE A 80 21.10 -19.33 -6.11
C ILE A 80 19.66 -19.51 -5.62
N LEU A 81 19.44 -20.30 -4.56
CA LEU A 81 18.10 -20.52 -4.02
C LEU A 81 17.50 -19.23 -3.49
N PHE A 82 18.28 -18.44 -2.74
CA PHE A 82 17.81 -17.15 -2.22
C PHE A 82 17.55 -16.16 -3.36
N LEU A 83 18.36 -16.17 -4.42
CA LEU A 83 18.11 -15.35 -5.60
C LEU A 83 16.78 -15.71 -6.28
N ILE A 84 16.51 -17.01 -6.48
CA ILE A 84 15.23 -17.48 -7.00
C ILE A 84 14.08 -17.04 -6.08
N GLY A 85 14.27 -17.15 -4.76
CA GLY A 85 13.32 -16.70 -3.76
C GLY A 85 12.96 -15.21 -3.90
N VAL A 86 13.95 -14.34 -4.09
CA VAL A 86 13.72 -12.89 -4.31
C VAL A 86 12.74 -12.68 -5.46
N PHE A 87 13.01 -13.25 -6.63
CA PHE A 87 12.19 -13.04 -7.82
C PHE A 87 10.83 -13.74 -7.74
N LEU A 88 10.77 -14.94 -7.17
CA LEU A 88 9.52 -15.67 -6.97
C LEU A 88 8.56 -14.88 -6.08
N PHE A 89 9.02 -14.48 -4.89
CA PHE A 89 8.18 -13.73 -3.94
C PHE A 89 7.89 -12.32 -4.43
N ALA A 90 8.83 -11.65 -5.12
CA ALA A 90 8.53 -10.36 -5.73
C ALA A 90 7.42 -10.48 -6.78
N THR A 91 7.48 -11.49 -7.65
CA THR A 91 6.45 -11.74 -8.68
C THR A 91 5.08 -11.98 -8.05
N LEU A 92 5.01 -12.80 -7.00
CA LEU A 92 3.77 -13.01 -6.25
C LEU A 92 3.27 -11.70 -5.62
N ALA A 93 4.16 -10.91 -5.00
CA ALA A 93 3.79 -9.61 -4.44
C ALA A 93 3.20 -8.67 -5.50
N TYR A 94 3.78 -8.63 -6.72
CA TYR A 94 3.21 -7.84 -7.83
C TYR A 94 1.84 -8.34 -8.27
N ILE A 95 1.65 -9.65 -8.41
CA ILE A 95 0.35 -10.24 -8.78
C ILE A 95 -0.73 -9.83 -7.77
N PHE A 96 -0.44 -9.85 -6.47
CA PHE A 96 -1.39 -9.42 -5.45
C PHE A 96 -1.49 -7.89 -5.29
N SER A 97 -0.50 -7.12 -5.75
CA SER A 97 -0.51 -5.66 -5.70
C SER A 97 -1.47 -5.01 -6.70
N VAL A 98 -1.80 -5.71 -7.80
CA VAL A 98 -2.70 -5.20 -8.85
C VAL A 98 -4.16 -5.59 -8.62
N LYS A 99 -4.42 -6.47 -7.64
CA LYS A 99 -5.78 -6.91 -7.30
C LYS A 99 -6.48 -5.90 -6.40
N LEU A 100 -7.81 -5.89 -6.47
CA LEU A 100 -8.66 -5.07 -5.61
C LEU A 100 -8.41 -5.36 -4.13
N ALA A 101 -8.48 -4.30 -3.33
CA ALA A 101 -8.29 -4.34 -1.90
C ALA A 101 -9.26 -3.42 -1.19
N LYS A 102 -9.52 -3.74 0.08
CA LYS A 102 -10.20 -2.87 1.03
C LYS A 102 -9.43 -1.56 1.15
N VAL A 103 -10.11 -0.42 1.13
CA VAL A 103 -9.47 0.90 1.12
C VAL A 103 -8.51 1.07 2.30
N LYS A 104 -8.92 0.60 3.48
CA LYS A 104 -8.09 0.64 4.70
C LYS A 104 -6.81 -0.21 4.61
N LEU A 105 -6.76 -1.19 3.72
CA LEU A 105 -5.65 -2.13 3.56
C LEU A 105 -4.79 -1.85 2.33
N VAL A 106 -5.18 -0.91 1.47
CA VAL A 106 -4.33 -0.42 0.36
C VAL A 106 -2.90 -0.06 0.81
N PRO A 107 -2.68 0.57 1.98
CA PRO A 107 -1.31 0.83 2.45
C PRO A 107 -0.45 -0.44 2.57
N PHE A 108 -1.02 -1.59 2.94
CA PHE A 108 -0.28 -2.86 3.02
C PHE A 108 0.18 -3.34 1.64
N GLN A 109 -0.65 -3.21 0.59
CA GLN A 109 -0.23 -3.51 -0.79
C GLN A 109 0.92 -2.60 -1.23
N VAL A 110 0.80 -1.31 -0.93
CA VAL A 110 1.80 -0.33 -1.31
C VAL A 110 3.13 -0.69 -0.66
N VAL A 111 3.14 -0.91 0.65
CA VAL A 111 4.37 -1.28 1.38
C VAL A 111 4.92 -2.62 0.87
N GLY A 112 4.09 -3.64 0.68
CA GLY A 112 4.50 -4.94 0.16
C GLY A 112 5.18 -4.83 -1.21
N LYS A 113 4.59 -4.05 -2.13
CA LYS A 113 5.17 -3.77 -3.44
C LYS A 113 6.50 -3.02 -3.35
N TRP A 114 6.61 -2.04 -2.46
CA TRP A 114 7.86 -1.31 -2.22
C TRP A 114 8.97 -2.23 -1.73
N LEU A 115 8.68 -3.13 -0.78
CA LEU A 115 9.65 -4.11 -0.29
C LEU A 115 10.14 -5.03 -1.42
N ALA A 116 9.23 -5.53 -2.26
CA ALA A 116 9.58 -6.35 -3.43
C ALA A 116 10.44 -5.57 -4.44
N ASN A 117 10.11 -4.30 -4.73
CA ASN A 117 10.91 -3.45 -5.62
C ASN A 117 12.36 -3.29 -5.10
N ILE A 118 12.50 -2.98 -3.81
CA ILE A 118 13.82 -2.79 -3.18
C ILE A 118 14.61 -4.10 -3.25
N ALA A 119 13.97 -5.21 -2.89
CA ALA A 119 14.59 -6.54 -2.92
C ALA A 119 15.16 -6.90 -4.30
N VAL A 120 14.36 -6.67 -5.35
CA VAL A 120 14.77 -6.90 -6.75
C VAL A 120 15.89 -5.95 -7.15
N ALA A 121 15.74 -4.64 -6.92
CA ALA A 121 16.73 -3.64 -7.34
C ALA A 121 18.11 -3.91 -6.74
N VAL A 122 18.16 -4.19 -5.43
CA VAL A 122 19.40 -4.48 -4.71
C VAL A 122 20.02 -5.81 -5.14
N SER A 123 19.20 -6.84 -5.39
CA SER A 123 19.68 -8.14 -5.88
C SER A 123 20.27 -8.05 -7.29
N VAL A 124 19.60 -7.32 -8.19
CA VAL A 124 20.10 -7.04 -9.55
C VAL A 124 21.41 -6.25 -9.49
N PHE A 125 21.49 -5.23 -8.64
CA PHE A 125 22.73 -4.46 -8.45
C PHE A 125 23.91 -5.36 -8.06
N LYS A 126 23.73 -6.24 -7.06
CA LYS A 126 24.77 -7.19 -6.65
C LYS A 126 25.18 -8.14 -7.79
N LEU A 127 24.22 -8.65 -8.56
CA LEU A 127 24.51 -9.53 -9.70
C LEU A 127 25.36 -8.81 -10.75
N VAL A 128 24.94 -7.62 -11.17
CA VAL A 128 25.66 -6.83 -12.17
C VAL A 128 27.07 -6.48 -11.67
N PHE A 129 27.20 -6.05 -10.42
CA PHE A 129 28.49 -5.74 -9.81
C PHE A 129 29.42 -6.97 -9.80
N SER A 130 28.90 -8.13 -9.42
CA SER A 130 29.65 -9.39 -9.43
C SER A 130 30.11 -9.80 -10.83
N LEU A 131 29.24 -9.65 -11.84
CA LEU A 131 29.56 -9.97 -13.24
C LEU A 131 30.64 -9.01 -13.78
N VAL A 132 30.48 -7.71 -13.57
CA VAL A 132 31.47 -6.70 -14.00
C VAL A 132 32.82 -6.94 -13.32
N SER A 133 32.84 -7.23 -12.02
CA SER A 133 34.07 -7.54 -11.30
C SER A 133 34.75 -8.82 -11.81
N SER A 134 33.99 -9.77 -12.37
CA SER A 134 34.54 -10.99 -12.96
C SER A 134 35.10 -10.77 -14.36
N ILE A 135 34.62 -9.76 -15.10
CA ILE A 135 35.08 -9.44 -16.46
C ILE A 135 36.34 -8.57 -16.44
N ILE A 136 36.49 -7.71 -15.43
CA ILE A 136 37.64 -6.80 -15.27
C ILE A 136 38.88 -7.53 -14.71
N LYS A 137 38.71 -8.70 -14.10
CA LYS A 137 39.80 -9.59 -13.68
C LYS A 137 40.27 -10.45 -14.84
#